data_AF-A0A7S0QSY4-F1
#
_entry.id   AF-A0A7S0QSY4-F1
#
_cell.length_a   1.000
_cell.length_b   1.000
_cell.length_c   1.000
_cell.angle_alpha   90.00
_cell.angle_beta   90.00
_cell.angle_gamma   90.00
#
_symmetry.space_group_name_H-M   'P 1'
#
loop_
_entity.id
_entity.type
_entity.pdbx_description
1 polymer ?
#
loop_
_entity_poly.entity_id
_entity_poly.type
_entity_poly.pdbx_seq_one_letter_code
_entity_poly.pdbx_strand_id
1 'polypeptide(L)'
;DSDHYEEFSPEERREFLFHVLRRLVVGGGLCQHEDEAGPYLTAARALYKDLVEVHKNKSTQRIEASSIVYQLHSVDADFELFPQRASAEHSFCYAAVGPLSRHVTVWYLAHMALF
;
A
#
# COMPACT_ATOMS: atom_id res chain seq x y z
N ASP A 1 11.15 -10.86 -7.91
CA ASP A 1 11.10 -11.65 -6.66
C ASP A 1 12.25 -11.27 -5.75
N SER A 2 12.03 -11.33 -4.43
CA SER A 2 13.07 -11.14 -3.42
C SER A 2 13.31 -12.48 -2.73
N ASP A 3 14.57 -12.87 -2.57
CA ASP A 3 14.97 -14.11 -1.90
C ASP A 3 14.50 -14.16 -0.43
N HIS A 4 14.23 -13.00 0.17
CA HIS A 4 13.77 -12.84 1.54
C HIS A 4 12.23 -12.76 1.65
N TYR A 5 11.48 -12.87 0.55
CA TYR A 5 10.03 -12.84 0.59
C TYR A 5 9.49 -13.93 1.53
N GLU A 6 10.12 -15.10 1.52
CA GLU A 6 9.78 -16.27 2.35
C GLU A 6 9.99 -16.07 3.85
N GLU A 7 10.75 -15.06 4.27
CA GLU A 7 11.03 -14.78 5.69
C GLU A 7 9.83 -14.19 6.44
N PHE A 8 8.93 -13.49 5.74
CA PHE A 8 7.68 -12.99 6.32
C PHE A 8 6.59 -14.06 6.28
N SER A 9 5.86 -14.23 7.38
CA SER A 9 4.69 -15.12 7.42
C SER A 9 3.59 -14.66 6.45
N PRO A 10 2.69 -15.56 6.01
CA PRO A 10 1.51 -15.18 5.23
C PRO A 10 0.64 -14.11 5.91
N GLU A 11 0.62 -14.08 7.24
CA GLU A 11 -0.05 -13.06 8.05
C GLU A 11 0.62 -11.69 7.89
N GLU A 12 1.94 -11.61 8.07
CA GLU A 12 2.71 -10.38 7.92
C GLU A 12 2.64 -9.83 6.49
N ARG A 13 2.66 -10.70 5.48
CA ARG A 13 2.51 -10.30 4.08
C ARG A 13 1.15 -9.71 3.75
N ARG A 14 0.11 -10.01 4.54
CA ARG A 14 -1.22 -9.41 4.41
C ARG A 14 -1.33 -8.05 5.07
N GLU A 15 -0.37 -7.66 5.92
CA GLU A 15 -0.40 -6.36 6.57
C GLU A 15 -0.20 -5.24 5.57
N PHE A 16 -0.99 -4.17 5.70
CA PHE A 16 -0.89 -3.03 4.79
C PHE A 16 0.49 -2.37 4.81
N LEU A 17 1.19 -2.37 5.95
CA LEU A 17 2.55 -1.83 6.05
C LEU A 17 3.56 -2.61 5.18
N PHE A 18 3.42 -3.93 5.09
CA PHE A 18 4.21 -4.76 4.19
C PHE A 18 3.97 -4.37 2.73
N HIS A 19 2.70 -4.17 2.36
CA HIS A 19 2.35 -3.68 1.03
C HIS A 19 2.94 -2.29 0.73
N VAL A 20 2.84 -1.34 1.66
CA VAL A 20 3.43 0.01 1.51
C VAL A 20 4.93 -0.09 1.23
N LEU A 21 5.66 -0.83 2.07
CA LEU A 21 7.10 -1.02 1.89
C LEU A 21 7.40 -1.67 0.53
N ARG A 22 6.69 -2.76 0.20
CA ARG A 22 6.86 -3.46 -1.08
C ARG A 22 6.66 -2.53 -2.27
N ARG A 23 5.60 -1.69 -2.26
CA ARG A 23 5.33 -0.77 -3.39
C ARG A 23 6.40 0.31 -3.52
N LEU A 24 6.99 0.77 -2.41
CA LEU A 24 8.09 1.73 -2.45
C LEU A 24 9.38 1.08 -2.97
N VAL A 25 9.74 -0.12 -2.49
CA VAL A 25 10.97 -0.82 -2.86
C VAL A 25 10.93 -1.35 -4.30
N VAL A 26 9.80 -1.91 -4.74
CA VAL A 26 9.64 -2.37 -6.14
C VAL A 26 9.67 -1.19 -7.10
N GLY A 27 9.21 -0.02 -6.65
CA GLY A 27 9.24 1.22 -7.43
C GLY A 27 8.44 1.14 -8.73
N GLY A 28 8.82 2.00 -9.69
CA GLY A 28 8.31 2.01 -11.06
C GLY A 28 9.38 1.63 -12.08
N GLY A 29 9.16 1.93 -13.36
CA GLY A 29 10.00 1.49 -14.48
C GLY A 29 11.41 2.11 -14.59
N LEU A 30 11.91 2.80 -13.56
CA LEU A 30 13.24 3.44 -13.57
C LEU A 30 14.33 2.61 -12.86
N CYS A 31 14.10 1.32 -12.60
CA CYS A 31 15.10 0.40 -12.02
C CYS A 31 15.87 0.99 -10.82
N GLN A 32 15.15 1.45 -9.80
CA GLN A 32 15.73 2.01 -8.57
C GLN A 32 16.17 0.90 -7.61
N HIS A 33 17.15 0.10 -8.03
CA HIS A 33 17.81 -0.81 -7.10
C HIS A 33 18.68 0.00 -6.14
N GLU A 34 18.58 -0.32 -4.85
CA GLU A 34 19.24 0.41 -3.78
C GLU A 34 19.68 -0.61 -2.72
N ASP A 35 20.90 -0.42 -2.19
CA ASP A 35 21.47 -1.30 -1.18
C ASP A 35 21.03 -0.91 0.25
N GLU A 36 20.57 0.33 0.42
CA GLU A 36 20.14 0.87 1.71
C GLU A 36 18.61 0.77 1.90
N ALA A 37 18.17 -0.06 2.85
CA ALA A 37 16.76 -0.17 3.22
C ALA A 37 16.25 1.02 4.07
N GLY A 38 17.14 1.76 4.73
CA GLY A 38 16.80 2.82 5.70
C GLY A 38 15.85 3.90 5.17
N PRO A 39 16.12 4.50 3.99
CA PRO A 39 15.23 5.47 3.37
C PRO A 39 13.83 4.91 3.09
N TYR A 40 13.72 3.68 2.58
CA TYR A 40 12.43 3.03 2.32
C TYR A 40 11.63 2.76 3.58
N LEU A 41 12.29 2.28 4.66
CA LEU A 41 11.63 2.06 5.94
C LEU A 41 11.10 3.36 6.54
N THR A 42 11.85 4.46 6.38
CA THR A 42 11.44 5.79 6.83
C THR A 42 10.24 6.29 6.03
N ALA A 43 10.31 6.22 4.70
CA ALA A 43 9.23 6.61 3.80
C ALA A 43 7.97 5.76 4.00
N ALA A 44 8.10 4.44 4.13
CA ALA A 44 7.00 3.53 4.36
C ALA A 44 6.27 3.83 5.67
N ARG A 45 7.02 4.12 6.74
CA ARG A 45 6.45 4.50 8.04
C ARG A 45 5.69 5.83 7.95
N ALA A 46 6.25 6.83 7.27
CA ALA A 46 5.59 8.13 7.09
C ALA A 46 4.31 7.97 6.27
N LEU A 47 4.40 7.32 5.11
CA LEU A 47 3.27 7.10 4.22
C LEU A 47 2.17 6.26 4.87
N TYR A 48 2.51 5.20 5.60
CA TYR A 48 1.53 4.39 6.34
C TYR A 48 0.74 5.25 7.34
N LYS A 49 1.41 6.15 8.06
CA LYS A 49 0.76 7.04 9.03
C LYS A 49 -0.15 8.07 8.36
N ASP A 50 0.16 8.49 7.15
CA ASP A 50 -0.67 9.44 6.39
C ASP A 50 -1.90 8.75 5.78
N LEU A 51 -1.80 7.45 5.44
CA LEU A 51 -2.88 6.68 4.83
C LEU A 51 -3.85 6.05 5.85
N VAL A 52 -3.39 5.75 7.05
CA VAL A 52 -4.16 5.01 8.06
C VAL A 52 -4.55 5.92 9.23
N GLU A 53 -5.85 5.97 9.51
CA GLU A 53 -6.39 6.64 10.68
C GLU A 53 -6.21 5.77 11.92
N VAL A 54 -5.98 6.44 13.05
CA VAL A 54 -5.92 5.81 14.35
C VAL A 54 -6.89 6.51 15.30
N HIS A 55 -7.37 5.76 16.29
CA HIS A 55 -8.17 6.30 17.36
C HIS A 55 -7.67 5.79 18.71
N LYS A 56 -7.90 6.57 19.76
CA LYS A 56 -7.63 6.13 21.12
C LYS A 56 -8.85 5.38 21.65
N ASN A 57 -8.68 4.09 21.91
CA ASN A 57 -9.72 3.26 22.49
C ASN A 57 -9.97 3.69 23.95
N LYS A 58 -11.23 4.03 24.28
CA LYS A 58 -11.59 4.59 25.59
C LYS A 58 -11.47 3.57 26.73
N SER A 59 -11.67 2.28 26.47
CA SER A 59 -11.59 1.24 27.51
C SER A 59 -10.14 0.79 27.74
N THR A 60 -9.39 0.54 26.67
CA THR A 60 -8.01 0.03 26.76
C THR A 60 -6.97 1.14 26.92
N GLN A 61 -7.33 2.39 26.63
CA GLN A 61 -6.45 3.56 26.55
C GLN A 61 -5.32 3.45 25.48
N ARG A 62 -5.38 2.45 24.60
CA ARG A 62 -4.40 2.23 23.53
C ARG A 62 -4.79 2.97 22.25
N ILE A 63 -3.78 3.30 21.44
CA ILE A 63 -3.97 3.80 20.09
C ILE A 63 -4.14 2.58 19.17
N GLU A 64 -5.24 2.54 18.44
CA GLU A 64 -5.62 1.43 17.57
C GLU A 64 -5.91 1.97 16.17
N ALA A 65 -5.41 1.28 15.14
CA ALA A 65 -5.73 1.60 13.76
C ALA A 65 -7.24 1.41 13.54
N SER A 66 -7.90 2.43 12.99
CA SER A 66 -9.34 2.41 12.72
C SER A 66 -9.67 2.23 11.24
N SER A 67 -8.72 2.46 10.33
CA SER A 67 -8.98 2.29 8.90
C SER A 67 -9.10 0.83 8.50
N ILE A 68 -10.03 0.56 7.60
CA ILE A 68 -10.15 -0.73 6.89
C ILE A 68 -9.57 -0.51 5.50
N VAL A 69 -8.52 -1.26 5.15
CA VAL A 69 -7.79 -1.07 3.90
C VAL A 69 -8.13 -2.19 2.92
N TYR A 70 -8.50 -1.82 1.71
CA TYR A 70 -8.77 -2.74 0.60
C TYR A 70 -7.75 -2.55 -0.51
N GLN A 71 -7.25 -3.64 -1.07
CA GLN A 71 -6.59 -3.63 -2.36
C GLN A 71 -7.64 -3.83 -3.45
N LEU A 72 -7.81 -2.84 -4.32
CA LEU A 72 -8.76 -2.91 -5.43
C LEU A 72 -8.07 -3.49 -6.66
N HIS A 73 -8.74 -4.47 -7.28
CA HIS A 73 -8.24 -5.17 -8.47
C HIS A 73 -9.05 -4.85 -9.73
N SER A 74 -10.33 -4.53 -9.57
CA SER A 74 -11.24 -4.15 -10.63
C SER A 74 -12.35 -3.25 -10.08
N VAL A 75 -13.13 -2.65 -10.97
CA VAL A 75 -14.32 -1.86 -10.65
C VAL A 75 -15.48 -2.32 -11.53
N ASP A 76 -16.69 -2.22 -11.01
CA ASP A 76 -17.92 -2.36 -11.79
C ASP A 76 -18.41 -0.96 -12.16
N ALA A 77 -17.88 -0.42 -13.26
CA ALA A 77 -18.12 0.94 -13.73
C ALA A 77 -17.87 1.07 -15.24
N ASP A 78 -18.22 2.21 -15.83
CA ASP A 78 -17.98 2.53 -17.25
C ASP A 78 -16.50 2.80 -17.59
N PHE A 79 -15.57 2.48 -16.69
CA PHE A 79 -14.13 2.64 -16.85
C PHE A 79 -13.36 1.50 -16.20
N GLU A 80 -12.15 1.25 -16.70
CA GLU A 80 -11.23 0.26 -16.12
C GLU A 80 -10.38 0.89 -15.01
N LEU A 81 -10.14 0.16 -13.92
CA LEU A 81 -9.33 0.64 -12.79
C LEU A 81 -7.88 0.92 -13.20
N PHE A 82 -7.32 0.08 -14.08
CA PHE A 82 -5.99 0.23 -14.64
C PHE A 82 -6.07 0.26 -16.17
N PRO A 83 -5.25 1.08 -16.86
CA PRO A 83 -5.14 1.02 -18.32
C PRO A 83 -4.75 -0.37 -18.82
N GLN A 84 -5.17 -0.77 -20.03
CA GLN A 84 -4.90 -2.12 -20.60
C GLN A 84 -3.42 -2.51 -20.65
N ARG A 85 -2.49 -1.56 -20.72
CA ARG A 85 -1.04 -1.79 -20.77
C ARG A 85 -0.34 -1.51 -19.43
N ALA A 86 -1.11 -1.41 -18.35
CA ALA A 86 -0.55 -1.21 -17.03
C ALA A 86 0.19 -2.47 -16.58
N SER A 87 1.40 -2.29 -16.04
CA SER A 87 2.15 -3.39 -15.44
C SER A 87 1.43 -3.86 -14.18
N ALA A 88 1.12 -5.16 -14.10
CA ALA A 88 0.48 -5.76 -12.92
C ALA A 88 1.37 -5.68 -11.66
N GLU A 89 2.70 -5.67 -11.84
CA GLU A 89 3.65 -5.61 -10.72
C GLU A 89 3.78 -4.19 -10.15
N HIS A 90 3.75 -3.18 -11.01
CA HIS A 90 3.96 -1.78 -10.64
C HIS A 90 2.67 -0.98 -10.48
N SER A 91 1.50 -1.57 -10.78
CA SER A 91 0.20 -0.92 -10.62
C SER A 91 -0.54 -1.43 -9.39
N PHE A 92 -1.18 -0.51 -8.68
CA PHE A 92 -1.98 -0.82 -7.50
C PHE A 92 -2.99 0.26 -7.19
N CYS A 93 -4.02 -0.13 -6.44
CA CYS A 93 -4.99 0.78 -5.86
C CYS A 93 -5.31 0.29 -4.46
N TYR A 94 -5.01 1.11 -3.45
CA TYR A 94 -5.41 0.88 -2.07
C TYR A 94 -6.44 1.93 -1.67
N ALA A 95 -7.55 1.47 -1.09
CA ALA A 95 -8.57 2.33 -0.51
C ALA A 95 -8.58 2.11 1.01
N ALA A 96 -8.15 3.11 1.77
CA ALA A 96 -8.23 3.14 3.23
C ALA A 96 -9.51 3.85 3.65
N VAL A 97 -10.47 3.08 4.15
CA VAL A 97 -11.77 3.58 4.61
C VAL A 97 -11.67 3.92 6.10
N GLY A 98 -11.89 5.18 6.47
CA GLY A 98 -12.03 5.63 7.85
C GLY A 98 -13.50 5.59 8.29
N PRO A 99 -13.97 4.54 9.00
CA PRO A 99 -15.37 4.40 9.37
C PRO A 99 -15.84 5.51 10.33
N LEU A 100 -14.94 6.03 11.16
CA LEU A 100 -15.23 7.08 12.14
C LEU A 100 -15.21 8.47 11.48
N SER A 101 -14.21 8.75 10.64
CA SER A 101 -14.07 10.02 9.96
C SER A 101 -15.03 10.17 8.78
N ARG A 102 -15.54 9.06 8.23
CA ARG A 102 -16.31 8.96 6.98
C ARG A 102 -15.54 9.42 5.74
N HIS A 103 -14.21 9.29 5.77
CA HIS A 103 -13.37 9.55 4.62
C HIS A 103 -12.83 8.25 4.01
N VAL A 104 -12.50 8.32 2.71
CA VAL A 104 -11.75 7.29 2.01
C VAL A 104 -10.50 7.93 1.44
N THR A 105 -9.34 7.45 1.87
CA THR A 105 -8.05 7.84 1.30
C THR A 105 -7.64 6.81 0.27
N VAL A 106 -7.35 7.25 -0.95
CA VAL A 106 -6.96 6.37 -2.05
C VAL A 106 -5.49 6.60 -2.37
N TRP A 107 -4.72 5.51 -2.39
CA TRP A 107 -3.36 5.49 -2.89
C TRP A 107 -3.31 4.65 -4.18
N TYR A 108 -3.10 5.35 -5.29
CA TYR A 108 -3.21 4.79 -6.63
C TYR A 108 -1.95 5.05 -7.45
N LEU A 109 -1.50 4.02 -8.16
CA LEU A 109 -0.48 4.12 -9.20
C LEU A 109 -0.87 3.19 -10.34
N ALA A 110 -0.89 3.74 -11.55
CA ALA A 110 -0.95 2.96 -12.79
C ALA A 110 0.33 3.20 -13.57
N HIS A 111 1.22 2.22 -13.56
CA HIS A 111 2.46 2.29 -14.30
C HIS A 111 2.29 1.68 -15.68
N MET A 112 2.41 2.49 -16.73
CA MET A 112 2.51 2.01 -18.09
C MET A 112 3.98 1.94 -18.48
N ALA A 113 4.45 0.75 -18.88
CA ALA A 113 5.76 0.65 -19.51
C ALA A 113 5.71 1.42 -20.84
N LEU A 114 6.51 2.46 -20.95
CA LEU A 114 6.84 3.03 -22.25
C LEU A 114 7.86 2.05 -22.83
N PHE A 115 7.55 1.48 -23.99
CA PHE A 115 8.34 0.51 -24.77
C PHE A 115 8.18 -0.97 -24.38
#